data_AF-A0A9Y2N196-F1
#
_entry.id   AF-A0A9Y2N196-F1
#
_cell.length_a   1.000
_cell.length_b   1.000
_cell.length_c   1.000
_cell.angle_alpha   90.00
_cell.angle_beta   90.00
_cell.angle_gamma   90.00
#
_symmetry.space_group_name_H-M   'P 1'
#
loop_
_entity.id
_entity.type
_entity.pdbx_description
1 polymer ?
#
loop_
_entity_poly.entity_id
_entity_poly.type
_entity_poly.pdbx_seq_one_letter_code
_entity_poly.pdbx_strand_id
1 'polypeptide(L)'
;MSTSRTRRYVLAARPATTTGPLEDGVLRYEDHAPVPALRDGQVSVKVGWLSLDVATRGWMNDVRNYLPPAPLGEAMRALGAGVVTESRYPGPVPTTP
;
A
#
# COMPACT_ATOMS: atom_id res chain seq x y z
N MET A 1 7.30 -17.38 -16.88
CA MET A 1 6.46 -16.30 -16.32
C MET A 1 7.35 -15.40 -15.48
N SER A 2 7.60 -14.16 -15.90
CA SER A 2 8.49 -13.25 -15.15
C SER A 2 7.75 -12.71 -13.93
N THR A 3 8.23 -12.97 -12.72
CA THR A 3 7.64 -12.42 -11.49
C THR A 3 7.97 -10.93 -11.41
N SER A 4 6.98 -10.07 -11.62
CA SER A 4 7.14 -8.63 -11.40
C SER A 4 7.44 -8.36 -9.93
N ARG A 5 8.28 -7.36 -9.65
CA ARG A 5 8.72 -6.98 -8.29
C ARG A 5 8.32 -5.54 -8.02
N THR A 6 8.01 -5.25 -6.76
CA THR A 6 7.68 -3.89 -6.31
C THR A 6 8.42 -3.53 -5.03
N ARG A 7 8.56 -2.23 -4.83
CA ARG A 7 9.08 -1.65 -3.60
C ARG A 7 7.89 -1.27 -2.71
N ARG A 8 7.96 -1.56 -1.42
CA ARG A 8 6.89 -1.20 -0.48
C ARG A 8 7.42 -0.89 0.91
N TYR A 9 6.69 -0.05 1.63
CA TYR A 9 6.82 0.07 3.08
C TYR A 9 5.76 -0.80 3.74
N VAL A 10 6.20 -1.62 4.69
CA VAL A 10 5.37 -2.52 5.49
C VAL A 10 5.27 -1.99 6.91
N LEU A 11 4.07 -2.06 7.50
CA LEU A 11 3.91 -1.76 8.92
C LEU A 11 4.48 -2.92 9.75
N ALA A 12 5.69 -2.75 10.27
CA ALA A 12 6.37 -3.81 11.01
C ALA A 12 6.06 -3.76 12.52
N ALA A 13 5.77 -2.59 13.07
CA ALA A 13 5.37 -2.41 14.46
C ALA A 13 4.35 -1.28 14.60
N ARG A 14 3.67 -1.23 15.75
CA ARG A 14 2.80 -0.09 16.09
C ARG A 14 3.67 1.07 16.59
N PRO A 15 3.40 2.33 16.15
CA PRO A 15 4.04 3.50 16.76
C PRO A 15 3.77 3.53 18.26
N ALA A 16 4.78 3.91 19.06
CA ALA A 16 4.60 4.06 20.50
C ALA A 16 3.91 5.38 20.84
N THR A 17 4.13 6.40 20.00
CA THR A 17 3.54 7.73 20.13
C THR A 17 2.43 7.95 19.10
N THR A 18 1.54 8.92 19.33
CA THR A 18 0.52 9.34 18.35
C THR A 18 0.92 10.59 17.56
N THR A 19 1.98 11.28 17.97
CA THR A 19 2.50 12.51 17.39
C THR A 19 4.00 12.42 17.16
N GLY A 20 4.57 13.36 16.40
CA GLY A 20 5.99 13.40 16.11
C GLY A 20 6.45 12.37 15.06
N PRO A 21 7.78 12.28 14.83
CA PRO A 21 8.37 11.33 13.88
C PRO A 21 8.01 9.89 14.23
N LEU A 22 8.02 9.01 13.23
CA LEU A 22 7.91 7.57 13.48
C LEU A 22 9.21 7.05 14.07
N GLU A 23 9.07 6.14 15.02
CA GLU A 23 10.19 5.41 15.60
C GLU A 23 10.81 4.47 14.56
N ASP A 24 12.12 4.23 14.66
CA ASP A 24 12.83 3.28 13.80
C ASP A 24 12.20 1.89 13.91
N GLY A 25 12.05 1.22 12.77
CA GLY A 25 11.46 -0.12 12.69
C GLY A 25 9.93 -0.17 12.69
N VAL A 26 9.22 0.95 12.86
CA VAL A 26 7.76 1.00 12.64
C VAL A 26 7.41 0.69 11.19
N LEU A 27 8.15 1.31 10.26
CA LEU A 27 8.06 1.01 8.84
C LEU A 27 9.30 0.26 8.40
N ARG A 28 9.08 -0.87 7.72
CA ARG A 28 10.14 -1.64 7.09
C ARG A 28 10.06 -1.51 5.58
N TYR A 29 11.15 -1.10 4.97
CA TYR A 29 11.27 -1.02 3.52
C TYR A 29 11.60 -2.40 2.93
N GLU A 30 10.89 -2.78 1.87
CA GLU A 30 11.17 -3.96 1.05
C GLU A 30 11.38 -3.52 -0.39
N ASP A 31 12.52 -3.88 -0.99
CA ASP A 31 12.93 -3.44 -2.33
C ASP A 31 12.42 -4.33 -3.48
N HIS A 32 12.16 -5.60 -3.18
CA HIS A 32 11.90 -6.65 -4.15
C HIS A 32 10.75 -7.57 -3.74
N ALA A 33 9.67 -7.01 -3.19
CA ALA A 33 8.47 -7.77 -2.87
C ALA A 33 7.85 -8.35 -4.16
N PRO A 34 7.46 -9.63 -4.18
CA PRO A 34 6.83 -10.21 -5.36
C PRO A 34 5.44 -9.60 -5.58
N VAL A 35 5.14 -9.26 -6.83
CA VAL A 35 3.78 -8.88 -7.24
C VAL A 35 3.02 -10.17 -7.58
N PRO A 36 1.93 -10.49 -6.89
CA PRO A 36 1.14 -11.68 -7.19
C PRO A 36 0.55 -11.62 -8.60
N ALA A 37 0.33 -12.78 -9.20
CA ALA A 37 -0.45 -12.87 -10.44
C ALA A 37 -1.88 -12.37 -10.18
N LEU A 38 -2.44 -11.62 -11.14
CA LEU A 38 -3.81 -11.14 -11.05
C LEU A 38 -4.80 -12.30 -11.02
N ARG A 39 -5.78 -12.21 -10.13
CA ARG A 39 -6.98 -13.03 -10.11
C ARG A 39 -8.11 -12.33 -10.87
N ASP A 40 -9.18 -13.06 -11.15
CA ASP A 40 -10.37 -12.49 -11.78
C ASP A 40 -10.92 -11.31 -10.96
N GLY A 41 -11.27 -10.23 -11.65
CA GLY A 41 -11.73 -8.99 -11.02
C GLY A 41 -10.62 -8.06 -10.50
N GLN A 42 -9.34 -8.40 -10.66
CA GLN A 42 -8.23 -7.57 -10.20
C GLN A 42 -7.56 -6.77 -11.32
N VAL A 43 -6.87 -5.69 -10.95
CA VAL A 43 -6.03 -4.87 -11.83
C VAL A 43 -4.66 -4.65 -11.22
N SER A 44 -3.63 -4.56 -12.05
CA SER A 44 -2.27 -4.21 -11.66
C SER A 44 -1.99 -2.76 -12.03
N VAL A 45 -1.56 -1.96 -11.05
CA VAL A 45 -1.32 -0.52 -11.22
C VAL A 45 0.14 -0.21 -10.92
N LYS A 46 0.82 0.44 -11.86
CA LYS A 46 2.12 1.07 -11.63
C LYS A 46 1.89 2.41 -10.95
N VAL A 47 2.03 2.43 -9.63
CA VAL A 47 1.87 3.63 -8.81
C VAL A 47 3.03 4.60 -9.08
N GLY A 48 2.69 5.83 -9.46
CA GLY A 48 3.67 6.91 -9.70
C GLY A 48 3.70 7.93 -8.56
N TRP A 49 2.58 8.11 -7.87
CA TRP A 49 2.42 9.09 -6.80
C TRP A 49 1.65 8.51 -5.62
N LEU A 50 2.03 8.91 -4.42
CA LEU A 50 1.38 8.57 -3.17
C LEU A 50 1.03 9.86 -2.42
N SER A 51 -0.16 9.89 -1.82
CA SER A 51 -0.52 10.92 -0.85
C SER A 51 0.15 10.64 0.49
N LEU A 52 0.58 11.70 1.16
CA LEU A 52 1.08 11.64 2.53
C LEU A 52 0.11 12.40 3.42
N ASP A 53 -0.76 11.65 4.10
CA ASP A 53 -1.87 12.20 4.87
C ASP A 53 -1.60 12.11 6.37
N VAL A 54 -2.08 13.11 7.13
CA VAL A 54 -2.09 13.03 8.60
C VAL A 54 -2.88 11.82 9.11
N ALA A 55 -3.90 11.40 8.34
CA ALA A 55 -4.72 10.23 8.62
C ALA A 55 -3.91 8.92 8.64
N THR A 56 -2.77 8.85 7.94
CA THR A 56 -1.93 7.65 7.89
C THR A 56 -1.45 7.24 9.27
N ARG A 57 -1.14 8.19 10.17
CA ARG A 57 -0.80 7.89 11.57
C ARG A 57 -1.96 7.24 12.32
N GLY A 58 -3.18 7.70 12.09
CA GLY A 58 -4.40 7.13 12.66
C GLY A 58 -4.70 5.71 12.16
N TRP A 59 -4.25 5.34 10.96
CA TRP A 59 -4.38 3.96 10.45
C TRP A 59 -3.31 3.02 11.02
N MET A 60 -2.15 3.53 11.43
CA MET A 60 -1.10 2.71 12.05
C MET A 60 -1.43 2.30 13.48
N ASN A 61 -2.24 3.10 14.18
CA ASN A 61 -2.58 2.87 15.59
C ASN A 61 -3.76 1.90 15.71
N ASP A 62 -3.71 1.03 16.73
CA ASP A 62 -4.78 0.08 17.03
C ASP A 62 -5.86 0.73 17.91
N VAL A 63 -6.45 1.80 17.38
CA VAL A 63 -7.50 2.59 18.04
C VAL A 63 -8.71 2.68 17.13
N ARG A 64 -9.89 2.86 17.74
CA ARG A 64 -11.14 2.98 16.98
C ARG A 64 -11.04 4.13 15.97
N ASN A 65 -11.22 3.81 14.70
CA ASN A 65 -11.19 4.74 13.59
C ASN A 65 -12.29 4.36 12.58
N TYR A 66 -12.59 5.25 11.62
CA TYR A 66 -13.61 4.99 10.59
C TYR A 66 -13.17 3.90 9.59
N LEU A 67 -11.86 3.65 9.49
CA LEU A 67 -11.30 2.49 8.81
C LEU A 67 -10.63 1.56 9.82
N PRO A 68 -10.62 0.23 9.57
CA PRO A 68 -9.82 -0.69 10.34
C PRO A 68 -8.34 -0.29 10.33
N PRO A 69 -7.63 -0.49 11.45
CA PRO A 69 -6.18 -0.32 11.52
C PRO A 69 -5.47 -1.12 10.41
N ALA A 70 -4.36 -0.57 9.92
CA ALA A 70 -3.50 -1.26 8.99
C ALA A 70 -2.95 -2.55 9.66
N PRO A 71 -2.99 -3.71 8.98
CA PRO A 71 -2.43 -4.94 9.54
C PRO A 71 -0.91 -4.85 9.71
N LEU A 72 -0.39 -5.49 10.76
CA LEU A 72 1.06 -5.68 10.90
C LEU A 72 1.54 -6.68 9.85
N GLY A 73 2.71 -6.42 9.27
CA GLY A 73 3.30 -7.23 8.21
C GLY A 73 2.77 -6.95 6.81
N GLU A 74 1.77 -6.07 6.66
CA GLU A 74 1.22 -5.68 5.36
C GLU A 74 1.73 -4.34 4.83
N ALA A 75 1.59 -4.14 3.53
CA ALA A 75 1.93 -2.89 2.88
C ALA A 75 1.11 -1.74 3.48
N MET A 76 1.77 -0.63 3.77
CA MET A 76 1.10 0.55 4.32
C MET A 76 0.03 1.08 3.38
N ARG A 77 -1.15 1.36 3.95
CA ARG A 77 -2.25 2.00 3.24
C ARG A 77 -1.89 3.45 2.92
N ALA A 78 -2.11 3.83 1.68
CA ALA A 78 -2.02 5.20 1.20
C ALA A 78 -3.01 5.40 0.05
N LEU A 79 -3.42 6.64 -0.17
CA LEU A 79 -4.02 7.03 -1.44
C LEU A 79 -2.89 7.23 -2.46
N GLY A 80 -3.16 6.97 -3.73
CA GLY A 80 -2.15 7.09 -4.78
C GLY A 80 -2.75 7.18 -6.16
N ALA A 81 -1.91 7.60 -7.10
CA ALA A 81 -2.23 7.67 -8.51
C ALA A 81 -1.19 6.89 -9.32
N GLY A 82 -1.64 6.24 -10.38
CA GLY A 82 -0.80 5.38 -11.21
C GLY A 82 -1.51 4.97 -12.49
N VAL A 83 -0.79 4.21 -13.30
CA VAL A 83 -1.28 3.73 -14.61
C VAL A 83 -1.55 2.24 -14.51
N VAL A 84 -2.70 1.80 -15.03
CA VAL A 84 -3.01 0.37 -15.12
C VAL A 84 -2.07 -0.28 -16.14
N THR A 85 -1.40 -1.36 -15.71
CA THR A 85 -0.45 -2.12 -16.55
C THR A 85 -0.99 -3.46 -17.02
N GLU A 86 -1.94 -4.03 -16.26
CA GLU A 86 -2.62 -5.28 -16.59
C GLU A 86 -4.01 -5.25 -15.92
N SER A 87 -5.02 -5.87 -16.54
CA SER A 87 -6.39 -5.96 -16.01
C SER A 87 -7.00 -7.33 -16.27
N ARG A 88 -7.63 -7.89 -15.24
CA ARG A 88 -8.59 -9.01 -15.32
C ARG A 88 -9.99 -8.60 -14.83
N TYR A 89 -10.23 -7.29 -14.77
CA TYR A 89 -11.55 -6.75 -14.43
C TYR A 89 -12.46 -6.78 -15.66
N PRO A 90 -13.72 -7.26 -15.56
CA PRO A 90 -14.59 -7.46 -16.72
C PRO A 90 -15.13 -6.17 -17.34
N GLY A 91 -15.09 -5.04 -16.62
CA GLY A 91 -15.56 -3.75 -17.09
C GLY A 91 -14.47 -2.90 -17.76
N PRO A 92 -14.83 -1.71 -18.28
CA PRO A 92 -13.87 -0.78 -18.85
C PRO A 92 -12.88 -0.33 -17.78
N VAL A 93 -11.58 -0.37 -18.12
CA VAL A 93 -10.51 0.11 -17.25
C VAL A 93 -9.80 1.27 -17.94
N PRO A 94 -9.64 2.43 -17.28
CA PRO A 94 -8.91 3.54 -17.86
C PRO A 94 -7.43 3.15 -18.03
N THR A 95 -7.01 2.89 -19.26
CA THR A 95 -5.60 2.80 -19.62
C THR A 95 -5.18 4.19 -20.07
N THR A 96 -4.38 4.89 -19.27
CA THR A 96 -3.78 6.16 -19.71
C THR A 96 -2.91 5.88 -20.95
N PRO A 97 -2.99 6.69 -22.02
CA PRO A 97 -2.10 6.55 -23.17
C PRO A 97 -0.64 6.84 -22.82
#